data_AF-A0A318HX08-F1
#
_entry.id   AF-A0A318HX08-F1
#
_cell.length_a   1.000
_cell.length_b   1.000
_cell.length_c   1.000
_cell.angle_alpha   90.00
_cell.angle_beta   90.00
_cell.angle_gamma   90.00
#
_symmetry.space_group_name_H-M   'P 1'
#
loop_
_entity.id
_entity.type
_entity.pdbx_description
1 polymer ?
#
loop_
_entity_poly.entity_id
_entity_poly.type
_entity_poly.pdbx_seq_one_letter_code
_entity_poly.pdbx_strand_id
1 'polypeptide(L)'
;MKLQQLLQRYPFDDLMPVVADMFPGTGKYRTALQLGYNILMGMKPVASKKNIRYRIMPDPNSDASFMGAEDAAFDTTWEVCLGKEVVKEKGVDLTDIELAANCLVNICLIGRHPKAFDEAYRMLIKE
;
A
#
# COMPACT_ATOMS: atom_id res chain seq x y z
N MET A 1 6.16 -1.00 -13.23
CA MET A 1 4.74 -1.35 -13.48
C MET A 1 3.88 -0.34 -12.75
N LYS A 2 2.73 0.07 -13.32
CA LYS A 2 1.81 0.99 -12.63
C LYS A 2 1.20 0.33 -11.40
N LEU A 3 1.01 1.09 -10.33
CA LEU A 3 0.40 0.57 -9.11
C LEU A 3 -1.00 0.00 -9.33
N GLN A 4 -1.82 0.65 -10.17
CA GLN A 4 -3.14 0.09 -10.52
C GLN A 4 -3.03 -1.32 -11.11
N GLN A 5 -2.11 -1.52 -12.07
CA GLN A 5 -1.90 -2.81 -12.72
C GLN A 5 -1.39 -3.85 -11.73
N LEU A 6 -0.52 -3.43 -10.79
CA LEU A 6 -0.01 -4.30 -9.74
C LEU A 6 -1.14 -4.81 -8.83
N LEU A 7 -2.00 -3.91 -8.35
CA LEU A 7 -3.13 -4.26 -7.48
C LEU A 7 -4.17 -5.13 -8.20
N GLN A 8 -4.43 -4.87 -9.48
CA GLN A 8 -5.42 -5.63 -10.28
C GLN A 8 -5.00 -7.08 -10.59
N ARG A 9 -3.73 -7.45 -10.36
CA ARG A 9 -3.27 -8.83 -10.55
C ARG A 9 -3.77 -9.80 -9.49
N TYR A 10 -4.15 -9.28 -8.33
CA TYR A 10 -4.45 -10.09 -7.16
C TYR A 10 -5.86 -9.75 -6.66
N PRO A 11 -6.75 -10.75 -6.48
CA PRO A 11 -7.96 -10.54 -5.73
C PRO A 11 -7.61 -10.21 -4.28
N PHE A 12 -8.51 -9.48 -3.59
CA PHE A 12 -8.29 -9.10 -2.20
C PHE A 12 -8.06 -10.29 -1.27
N ASP A 13 -8.69 -11.43 -1.55
CA ASP A 13 -8.57 -12.65 -0.74
C ASP A 13 -7.18 -13.27 -0.81
N ASP A 14 -6.40 -13.00 -1.88
CA ASP A 14 -5.00 -13.41 -1.99
C ASP A 14 -4.07 -12.37 -1.33
N LEU A 15 -4.43 -11.08 -1.38
CA LEU A 15 -3.66 -10.00 -0.76
C LEU A 15 -3.72 -10.02 0.77
N MET A 16 -4.91 -10.27 1.35
CA MET A 16 -5.10 -10.13 2.80
C MET A 16 -4.23 -11.07 3.64
N PRO A 17 -4.01 -12.35 3.28
CA PRO A 17 -3.05 -13.21 3.98
C PRO A 17 -1.62 -12.65 3.96
N VAL A 18 -1.17 -12.10 2.83
CA VAL A 18 0.15 -11.48 2.71
C VAL A 18 0.24 -10.20 3.55
N VAL A 19 -0.82 -9.39 3.59
CA VAL A 19 -0.91 -8.24 4.50
C VAL A 19 -0.79 -8.67 5.96
N ALA A 20 -1.50 -9.74 6.36
CA ALA A 20 -1.47 -10.23 7.74
C ALA A 20 -0.10 -10.81 8.14
N ASP A 21 0.63 -11.41 7.19
CA ASP A 21 1.98 -11.92 7.39
C ASP A 21 3.01 -10.79 7.51
N MET A 22 2.97 -9.81 6.59
CA MET A 22 3.87 -8.65 6.60
C MET A 22 3.59 -7.67 7.75
N PHE A 23 2.34 -7.54 8.17
CA PHE A 23 1.89 -6.63 9.22
C PHE A 23 1.05 -7.40 10.26
N PRO A 24 1.71 -8.12 11.20
CA PRO A 24 1.01 -8.91 12.19
C PRO A 24 -0.04 -8.11 12.97
N GLY A 25 -1.21 -8.71 13.17
CA GLY A 25 -2.33 -8.07 13.87
C GLY A 25 -3.27 -7.23 12.98
N THR A 26 -2.97 -7.06 11.69
CA THR A 26 -3.88 -6.36 10.74
C THR A 26 -5.11 -7.18 10.36
N GLY A 27 -5.18 -8.47 10.72
CA GLY A 27 -6.33 -9.34 10.45
C GLY A 27 -7.67 -8.76 10.92
N LYS A 28 -7.69 -8.05 12.07
CA LYS A 28 -8.90 -7.38 12.60
C LYS A 28 -9.41 -6.24 11.71
N TYR A 29 -8.58 -5.72 10.81
CA TYR A 29 -8.90 -4.61 9.91
C TYR A 29 -9.30 -5.07 8.50
N ARG A 30 -9.51 -6.37 8.30
CA ARG A 30 -9.89 -6.93 6.99
C ARG A 30 -11.01 -6.14 6.31
N THR A 31 -12.09 -5.83 7.01
CA THR A 31 -13.24 -5.09 6.44
C THR A 31 -12.84 -3.70 5.96
N ALA A 32 -12.04 -2.97 6.74
CA ALA A 32 -11.55 -1.65 6.36
C ALA A 32 -10.63 -1.72 5.14
N LEU A 33 -9.67 -2.65 5.14
CA LEU A 33 -8.75 -2.83 4.02
C LEU A 33 -9.48 -3.30 2.75
N GLN A 34 -10.52 -4.13 2.88
CA GLN A 34 -11.33 -4.57 1.75
C GLN A 34 -12.09 -3.40 1.13
N LEU A 35 -12.67 -2.53 1.96
CA LEU A 35 -13.32 -1.32 1.46
C LEU A 35 -12.33 -0.42 0.71
N GLY A 36 -11.12 -0.24 1.26
CA GLY A 36 -10.05 0.53 0.61
C GLY A 36 -9.66 -0.06 -0.75
N TYR A 37 -9.46 -1.38 -0.81
CA TYR A 37 -9.21 -2.10 -2.06
C TYR A 37 -10.32 -1.90 -3.09
N ASN A 38 -11.58 -2.09 -2.68
CA ASN A 38 -12.74 -1.96 -3.58
C ASN A 38 -12.86 -0.55 -4.17
N ILE A 39 -12.64 0.48 -3.34
CA ILE A 39 -12.62 1.86 -3.79
C ILE A 39 -11.48 2.08 -4.81
N LEU A 40 -10.27 1.60 -4.51
CA LEU A 40 -9.12 1.71 -5.42
C LEU A 40 -9.38 1.05 -6.78
N MET A 41 -10.04 -0.12 -6.80
CA MET A 41 -10.37 -0.83 -8.04
C MET A 41 -11.39 -0.08 -8.90
N GLY A 42 -12.23 0.77 -8.30
CA GLY A 42 -13.20 1.62 -9.00
C GLY A 42 -12.65 2.96 -9.49
N MET A 43 -11.42 3.33 -9.11
CA MET A 43 -10.83 4.63 -9.43
C MET A 43 -10.15 4.65 -10.81
N LYS A 44 -10.19 5.82 -11.46
CA LYS A 44 -9.37 6.12 -12.64
C LYS A 44 -8.04 6.75 -12.19
N PRO A 45 -6.88 6.18 -12.53
CA PRO A 45 -5.60 6.75 -12.12
C PRO A 45 -5.33 8.12 -12.74
N VAL A 46 -4.64 8.96 -11.99
CA VAL A 46 -4.06 10.22 -12.45
C VAL A 46 -2.57 10.02 -12.66
N ALA A 47 -2.08 10.32 -13.87
CA ALA A 47 -0.68 10.10 -14.21
C ALA A 47 0.26 10.91 -13.29
N SER A 48 1.32 10.25 -12.83
CA SER A 48 2.36 10.83 -12.00
C SER A 48 3.74 10.52 -12.57
N LYS A 49 4.64 11.51 -12.53
CA LYS A 49 6.08 11.33 -12.82
C LYS A 49 6.87 10.83 -11.60
N LYS A 50 6.27 10.88 -10.40
CA LYS A 50 6.86 10.32 -9.17
C LYS A 50 6.59 8.81 -9.11
N ASN A 51 7.54 8.09 -8.50
CA ASN A 51 7.49 6.64 -8.34
C ASN A 51 7.31 6.25 -6.86
N ILE A 52 6.80 5.06 -6.63
CA ILE A 52 6.90 4.35 -5.35
C ILE A 52 8.11 3.45 -5.47
N ARG A 53 9.18 3.78 -4.75
CA ARG A 53 10.49 3.15 -4.87
C ARG A 53 10.77 2.34 -3.62
N TYR A 54 10.75 1.02 -3.77
CA TYR A 54 11.12 0.10 -2.71
C TYR A 54 12.63 -0.04 -2.64
N ARG A 55 13.16 0.03 -1.41
CA ARG A 55 14.57 -0.03 -1.08
C ARG A 55 14.78 -0.67 0.30
N ILE A 56 16.02 -1.03 0.58
CA ILE A 56 16.44 -1.41 1.94
C ILE A 56 16.61 -0.11 2.73
N MET A 57 15.90 -0.01 3.85
CA MET A 57 15.86 1.17 4.72
C MET A 57 16.36 0.78 6.11
N PRO A 58 17.24 1.57 6.74
CA PRO A 58 17.64 1.33 8.11
C PRO A 58 16.47 1.59 9.06
N ASP A 59 16.30 0.76 10.08
CA ASP A 59 15.41 1.04 11.19
C ASP A 59 16.03 2.17 12.03
N PRO A 60 15.33 3.29 12.29
CA PRO A 60 15.86 4.36 13.12
C PRO A 60 16.09 3.95 14.59
N ASN A 61 15.47 2.85 15.04
CA ASN A 61 15.49 2.39 16.42
C ASN A 61 16.33 1.12 16.65
N SER A 62 16.91 0.54 15.60
CA SER A 62 17.71 -0.68 15.71
C SER A 62 18.77 -0.78 14.62
N ASP A 63 19.73 -1.70 14.78
CA ASP A 63 20.69 -2.03 13.72
C ASP A 63 20.05 -2.86 12.57
N ALA A 64 18.74 -3.11 12.64
CA ALA A 64 18.02 -3.81 11.60
C ALA A 64 17.81 -2.93 10.36
N SER A 65 17.52 -3.58 9.24
CA SER A 65 17.01 -2.92 8.04
C SER A 65 15.76 -3.63 7.58
N PHE A 66 14.85 -2.88 6.97
CA PHE A 66 13.62 -3.40 6.40
C PHE A 66 13.50 -3.01 4.92
N MET A 67 12.69 -3.74 4.17
CA MET A 67 12.40 -3.41 2.78
C MET A 67 11.10 -2.61 2.73
N GLY A 68 11.15 -1.40 2.19
CA GLY A 68 10.01 -0.50 2.19
C GLY A 68 10.15 0.64 1.19
N ALA A 69 9.13 1.49 1.13
CA ALA A 69 9.14 2.73 0.37
C ALA A 69 8.88 3.89 1.33
N GLU A 70 9.39 5.07 1.00
CA GLU A 70 9.18 6.29 1.77
C GLU A 70 7.69 6.65 1.89
N ASP A 71 7.25 7.08 3.07
CA ASP A 71 5.87 7.53 3.31
C ASP A 71 5.44 8.66 2.36
N ALA A 72 6.38 9.56 2.02
CA ALA A 72 6.16 10.63 1.05
C ALA A 72 5.79 10.13 -0.36
N ALA A 73 6.06 8.85 -0.66
CA ALA A 73 5.60 8.22 -1.89
C ALA A 73 4.08 7.95 -1.88
N PHE A 74 3.43 7.95 -0.73
CA PHE A 74 1.99 7.73 -0.56
C PHE A 74 1.22 8.99 -0.15
N ASP A 75 1.89 10.05 0.32
CA ASP A 75 1.27 11.34 0.68
C ASP A 75 0.74 12.13 -0.55
N THR A 76 -0.32 11.61 -1.13
CA THR A 76 -1.08 12.19 -2.25
C THR A 76 -2.46 11.54 -2.32
N THR A 77 -3.33 11.99 -3.23
CA THR A 77 -4.62 11.32 -3.44
C THR A 77 -4.43 9.91 -3.99
N TRP A 78 -5.41 9.05 -3.73
CA TRP A 78 -5.38 7.64 -4.16
C TRP A 78 -5.26 7.49 -5.67
N GLU A 79 -5.93 8.32 -6.47
CA GLU A 79 -5.84 8.31 -7.93
C GLU A 79 -4.42 8.61 -8.42
N VAL A 80 -3.73 9.53 -7.75
CA VAL A 80 -2.33 9.85 -8.06
C VAL A 80 -1.42 8.70 -7.66
N CYS A 81 -1.64 8.05 -6.50
CA CYS A 81 -0.90 6.84 -6.11
C CYS A 81 -1.03 5.73 -7.16
N LEU A 82 -2.26 5.46 -7.63
CA LEU A 82 -2.54 4.43 -8.64
C LEU A 82 -1.79 4.68 -9.97
N GLY A 83 -1.52 5.94 -10.31
CA GLY A 83 -0.78 6.33 -11.52
C GLY A 83 0.75 6.32 -11.40
N LYS A 84 1.30 6.05 -10.21
CA LYS A 84 2.75 5.94 -9.99
C LYS A 84 3.30 4.62 -10.53
N GLU A 85 4.56 4.63 -10.95
CA GLU A 85 5.31 3.39 -11.16
C GLU A 85 5.77 2.83 -9.81
N VAL A 86 5.60 1.53 -9.62
CA VAL A 86 6.24 0.77 -8.55
C VAL A 86 7.56 0.23 -9.06
N VAL A 87 8.65 0.54 -8.34
CA VAL A 87 10.03 0.22 -8.72
C VAL A 87 10.74 -0.43 -7.54
N LYS A 88 11.46 -1.52 -7.80
CA LYS A 88 12.36 -2.17 -6.83
C LYS A 88 13.81 -1.74 -7.09
N GLU A 89 14.53 -1.37 -6.04
CA GLU A 89 15.98 -1.21 -6.10
C GLU A 89 16.71 -2.56 -6.01
N LYS A 90 17.99 -2.55 -6.38
CA LYS A 90 18.84 -3.75 -6.31
C LYS A 90 18.90 -4.23 -4.86
N GLY A 91 18.65 -5.53 -4.65
CA GLY A 91 18.68 -6.17 -3.33
C GLY A 91 17.32 -6.21 -2.62
N VAL A 92 16.28 -5.58 -3.17
CA VAL A 92 14.90 -5.76 -2.69
C VAL A 92 14.34 -7.07 -3.22
N ASP A 93 14.08 -8.01 -2.32
CA ASP A 93 13.59 -9.37 -2.64
C ASP A 93 12.09 -9.55 -2.38
N LEU A 94 11.33 -8.45 -2.40
CA LEU A 94 9.87 -8.51 -2.33
C LEU A 94 9.27 -9.00 -3.65
N THR A 95 8.39 -9.98 -3.55
CA THR A 95 7.52 -10.45 -4.64
C THR A 95 6.51 -9.37 -5.04
N ASP A 96 5.91 -9.51 -6.22
CA ASP A 96 4.88 -8.55 -6.67
C ASP A 96 3.67 -8.52 -5.72
N ILE A 97 3.25 -9.65 -5.15
CA ILE A 97 2.13 -9.68 -4.21
C ILE A 97 2.45 -8.98 -2.88
N GLU A 98 3.68 -9.08 -2.39
CA GLU A 98 4.14 -8.35 -1.20
C GLU A 98 4.22 -6.84 -1.47
N LEU A 99 4.68 -6.42 -2.65
CA LEU A 99 4.63 -5.02 -3.07
C LEU A 99 3.18 -4.50 -3.12
N ALA A 100 2.27 -5.29 -3.69
CA ALA A 100 0.85 -4.96 -3.77
C ALA A 100 0.21 -4.83 -2.38
N ALA A 101 0.47 -5.79 -1.50
CA ALA A 101 -0.01 -5.80 -0.11
C ALA A 101 0.50 -4.58 0.67
N ASN A 102 1.82 -4.31 0.61
CA ASN A 102 2.43 -3.16 1.26
C ASN A 102 1.88 -1.82 0.71
N CYS A 103 1.72 -1.71 -0.62
CA CYS A 103 1.12 -0.53 -1.23
C CYS A 103 -0.33 -0.32 -0.77
N LEU A 104 -1.15 -1.38 -0.70
CA LEU A 104 -2.53 -1.28 -0.24
C LEU A 104 -2.62 -0.70 1.18
N VAL A 105 -1.82 -1.25 2.09
CA VAL A 105 -1.78 -0.77 3.49
C VAL A 105 -1.33 0.69 3.55
N ASN A 106 -0.22 1.03 2.89
CA ASN A 106 0.31 2.39 2.92
C ASN A 106 -0.63 3.42 2.28
N ILE A 107 -1.33 3.07 1.20
CA ILE A 107 -2.36 3.97 0.63
C ILE A 107 -3.49 4.20 1.63
N CYS A 108 -3.95 3.15 2.32
CA CYS A 108 -5.04 3.25 3.29
C CYS A 108 -4.64 4.07 4.53
N LEU A 109 -3.38 4.03 4.95
CA LEU A 109 -2.89 4.72 6.16
C LEU A 109 -2.39 6.15 5.90
N ILE A 110 -1.70 6.38 4.78
CA ILE A 110 -0.96 7.61 4.49
C ILE A 110 -1.64 8.41 3.37
N GLY A 111 -2.24 7.72 2.39
CA GLY A 111 -2.86 8.35 1.24
C GLY A 111 -4.06 9.22 1.62
N ARG A 112 -4.21 10.35 0.92
CA ARG A 112 -5.39 11.21 1.05
C ARG A 112 -6.60 10.51 0.45
N HIS A 113 -7.34 9.82 1.31
CA HIS A 113 -8.47 8.97 0.95
C HIS A 113 -9.73 9.79 0.62
N PRO A 114 -10.66 9.24 -0.18
CA PRO A 114 -11.96 9.85 -0.40
C PRO A 114 -12.84 9.77 0.86
N LYS A 115 -13.87 10.63 0.94
CA LYS A 115 -14.83 10.66 2.07
C LYS A 115 -15.51 9.31 2.34
N ALA A 116 -15.72 8.51 1.30
CA ALA A 116 -16.30 7.17 1.43
C ALA A 116 -15.47 6.22 2.31
N PHE A 117 -14.21 6.56 2.59
CA PHE A 117 -13.31 5.78 3.43
C PHE A 117 -13.18 6.32 4.87
N ASP A 118 -13.77 7.47 5.21
CA ASP A 118 -13.55 8.17 6.49
C ASP A 118 -13.86 7.31 7.73
N GLU A 119 -14.89 6.45 7.66
CA GLU A 119 -15.24 5.55 8.76
C GLU A 119 -14.25 4.40 8.91
N ALA A 120 -13.88 3.75 7.80
CA ALA A 120 -12.89 2.68 7.79
C ALA A 120 -11.50 3.19 8.21
N TYR A 121 -11.10 4.39 7.77
CA TYR A 121 -9.86 5.03 8.21
C TYR A 121 -9.82 5.21 9.72
N ARG A 122 -10.92 5.69 10.32
CA ARG A 122 -11.04 5.81 11.78
C ARG A 122 -10.89 4.47 12.51
N MET A 123 -11.24 3.35 11.89
CA MET A 123 -10.99 2.02 12.46
C MET A 123 -9.50 1.63 12.37
N LEU A 124 -8.80 2.06 11.32
CA LEU A 124 -7.37 1.76 11.12
C LEU A 124 -6.48 2.52 12.10
N ILE A 125 -6.79 3.79 12.39
CA ILE A 125 -5.95 4.66 13.24
C ILE A 125 -6.30 4.61 14.73
N LYS A 126 -7.38 3.93 15.11
CA LYS A 126 -7.74 3.74 16.52
C LYS A 126 -7.00 2.51 17.04
N GLU A 127 -5.92 2.77 17.76
CA GLU A 127 -5.30 1.79 18.68
C GLU A 127 -6.18 1.54 19.91
#